data_AF-A0AAW0REB3-F1
#
_entry.id   AF-A0AAW0REB3-F1
#
_cell.length_a   1.000
_cell.length_b   1.000
_cell.length_c   1.000
_cell.angle_alpha   90.00
_cell.angle_beta   90.00
_cell.angle_gamma   90.00
#
_symmetry.space_group_name_H-M   'P 1'
#
loop_
_entity.id
_entity.type
_entity.pdbx_description
1 polymer ?
#
loop_
_entity_poly.entity_id
_entity_poly.type
_entity_poly.pdbx_seq_one_letter_code
_entity_poly.pdbx_strand_id
1 'polypeptide(L)'
;MSQAKPSWASLLQKPPSSSSSSAAAAAASASASEPPVANAHSDVQSPARPTPNKTPSRVAMISGHMDLSAEEFARGYHAPLDDAIARGDSFVLGDAKGVDEQALAYMLARDASAAGRVTVYASRPANVARLERLGVQVVLVSELRQPSATSSSSSRGRKGGRGAGRQIHLQRDAMMTEASDYDILWVRTEAEARALYGDKYRPRVSATELNRQRRAEMLARQGGGSSV
;
A
#
# COMPACT_ATOMS: atom_id res chain seq x y z
N MET A 1 7.08 -33.68 -2.47
CA MET A 1 5.85 -33.34 -3.22
C MET A 1 5.65 -31.83 -3.11
N SER A 2 6.09 -31.08 -4.13
CA SER A 2 6.04 -29.62 -4.13
C SER A 2 4.65 -29.17 -4.57
N GLN A 3 3.87 -28.55 -3.67
CA GLN A 3 2.61 -27.95 -4.05
C GLN A 3 2.88 -26.66 -4.84
N ALA A 4 2.40 -26.62 -6.08
CA ALA A 4 2.48 -25.43 -6.93
C ALA A 4 1.64 -24.30 -6.31
N LYS A 5 2.28 -23.16 -6.03
CA LYS A 5 1.58 -21.95 -5.59
C LYS A 5 0.72 -21.43 -6.76
N PRO A 6 -0.55 -21.06 -6.53
CA PRO A 6 -1.42 -20.56 -7.59
C PRO A 6 -0.84 -19.30 -8.25
N SER A 7 -0.97 -19.24 -9.57
CA SER A 7 -0.56 -18.10 -10.39
C SER A 7 -1.39 -16.87 -10.04
N TRP A 8 -0.68 -15.77 -9.79
CA TRP A 8 -1.22 -14.49 -9.38
C TRP A 8 -2.22 -13.87 -10.39
N ALA A 9 -2.13 -14.24 -11.67
CA ALA A 9 -3.03 -13.77 -12.73
C ALA A 9 -4.49 -14.25 -12.57
N SER A 10 -4.72 -15.33 -11.81
CA SER A 10 -6.05 -15.94 -11.67
C SER A 10 -6.98 -15.16 -10.73
N LEU A 11 -6.43 -14.34 -9.82
CA LEU A 11 -7.20 -13.55 -8.84
C LEU A 11 -7.80 -12.25 -9.43
N LEU A 12 -7.38 -11.86 -10.64
CA LEU A 12 -7.88 -10.67 -11.36
C LEU A 12 -9.01 -10.99 -12.35
N GLN A 13 -9.42 -12.26 -12.48
CA GLN A 13 -10.55 -12.62 -13.31
C GLN A 13 -11.86 -12.28 -12.58
N LYS A 14 -12.71 -11.50 -13.26
CA LYS A 14 -14.05 -11.13 -12.80
C LYS A 14 -14.84 -12.40 -12.46
N PRO A 15 -15.45 -12.53 -11.27
CA PRO A 15 -16.12 -13.77 -10.90
C PRO A 15 -17.29 -14.05 -11.87
N PRO A 16 -17.49 -15.32 -12.29
CA PRO A 16 -18.68 -15.68 -13.04
C PRO A 16 -19.93 -15.44 -12.19
N SER A 17 -20.93 -14.81 -12.80
CA SER A 17 -22.24 -14.61 -12.21
C SER A 17 -23.05 -15.91 -12.29
N SER A 18 -23.34 -16.52 -11.15
CA SER A 18 -24.41 -17.50 -10.90
C SER A 18 -24.08 -18.20 -9.58
N SER A 19 -24.97 -18.78 -8.79
CA SER A 19 -26.42 -18.73 -8.59
C SER A 19 -26.61 -19.69 -7.41
N SER A 20 -27.47 -19.34 -6.46
CA SER A 20 -27.81 -20.15 -5.29
C SER A 20 -28.20 -21.60 -5.65
N SER A 21 -27.73 -22.57 -4.86
CA SER A 21 -28.45 -23.83 -4.63
C SER A 21 -28.06 -24.40 -3.26
N SER A 22 -29.06 -24.57 -2.40
CA SER A 22 -28.99 -25.28 -1.13
C SER A 22 -29.11 -26.79 -1.34
N ALA A 23 -28.43 -27.58 -0.51
CA ALA A 23 -28.91 -28.90 -0.12
C ALA A 23 -28.35 -29.29 1.25
N ALA A 24 -29.20 -29.93 2.04
CA ALA A 24 -29.06 -30.29 3.44
C ALA A 24 -28.66 -31.77 3.62
N ALA A 25 -28.59 -32.18 4.90
CA ALA A 25 -28.52 -33.54 5.49
C ALA A 25 -27.10 -34.12 5.67
N ALA A 26 -26.78 -34.92 6.71
CA ALA A 26 -27.38 -35.25 7.99
C ALA A 26 -26.35 -36.04 8.85
N ALA A 27 -26.52 -35.99 10.17
CA ALA A 27 -26.26 -37.01 11.21
C ALA A 27 -24.90 -37.73 11.33
N ALA A 28 -24.32 -37.70 12.55
CA ALA A 28 -24.22 -38.89 13.43
C ALA A 28 -23.59 -38.56 14.80
N SER A 29 -24.28 -39.01 15.85
CA SER A 29 -23.88 -39.04 17.25
C SER A 29 -22.82 -40.11 17.55
N ALA A 30 -21.94 -39.89 18.53
CA ALA A 30 -21.51 -40.92 19.48
C ALA A 30 -20.88 -40.30 20.74
N SER A 31 -21.21 -40.89 21.88
CA SER A 31 -20.90 -40.51 23.26
C SER A 31 -19.98 -41.56 23.89
N ALA A 32 -19.00 -41.13 24.69
CA ALA A 32 -18.32 -41.86 25.79
C ALA A 32 -17.28 -40.89 26.40
N SER A 33 -17.43 -40.32 27.60
CA SER A 33 -17.40 -40.87 28.99
C SER A 33 -16.06 -41.46 29.45
N GLU A 34 -15.59 -40.89 30.58
CA GLU A 34 -14.52 -41.28 31.54
C GLU A 34 -13.10 -40.72 31.36
N PRO A 35 -12.27 -40.64 32.43
CA PRO A 35 -12.49 -40.11 33.79
C PRO A 35 -11.40 -39.07 34.19
N PRO A 36 -11.47 -38.40 35.37
CA PRO A 36 -10.50 -37.38 35.77
C PRO A 36 -9.27 -37.99 36.44
N VAL A 37 -8.08 -37.77 35.87
CA VAL A 37 -6.81 -38.10 36.51
C VAL A 37 -6.13 -36.81 36.93
N ALA A 38 -6.15 -36.57 38.24
CA ALA A 38 -5.35 -35.55 38.90
C ALA A 38 -3.86 -35.87 38.71
N ASN A 39 -3.07 -34.90 38.24
CA ASN A 39 -1.63 -34.89 38.46
C ASN A 39 -1.18 -33.46 38.78
N ALA A 40 -0.97 -33.24 40.08
CA ALA A 40 -0.27 -32.11 40.62
C ALA A 40 1.24 -32.31 40.39
N HIS A 41 1.85 -31.51 39.53
CA HIS A 41 3.30 -31.37 39.47
C HIS A 41 3.70 -29.92 39.16
N SER A 42 4.06 -29.23 40.24
CA SER A 42 5.24 -28.37 40.33
C SER A 42 5.29 -27.14 39.42
N ASP A 43 4.80 -26.02 39.98
CA ASP A 43 5.20 -24.65 39.66
C ASP A 43 6.73 -24.49 39.72
N VAL A 44 7.40 -24.77 38.60
CA VAL A 44 8.70 -24.17 38.30
C VAL A 44 8.40 -22.93 37.49
N GLN A 45 8.34 -21.78 38.18
CA GLN A 45 8.27 -20.46 37.57
C GLN A 45 9.50 -20.29 36.65
N SER A 46 9.32 -20.65 35.38
CA SER A 46 10.24 -20.30 34.32
C SER A 46 10.37 -18.77 34.31
N PRO A 47 11.60 -18.23 34.29
CA PRO A 47 11.80 -16.79 34.31
C PRO A 47 11.02 -16.17 33.14
N ALA A 48 10.14 -15.21 33.46
CA ALA A 48 9.30 -14.53 32.51
C ALA A 48 10.14 -14.08 31.31
N ARG A 49 9.88 -14.69 30.15
CA ARG A 49 10.57 -14.38 28.90
C ARG A 49 10.44 -12.87 28.69
N PRO A 50 11.55 -12.11 28.56
CA PRO A 50 11.47 -10.68 28.34
C PRO A 50 10.57 -10.47 27.12
N THR A 51 9.46 -9.76 27.32
CA THR A 51 8.57 -9.40 26.22
C THR A 51 9.43 -8.62 25.22
N PRO A 52 9.49 -9.05 23.94
CA PRO A 52 10.25 -8.31 22.96
C PRO A 52 9.67 -6.91 22.91
N ASN A 53 10.48 -5.91 23.24
CA ASN A 53 10.10 -4.51 23.20
C ASN A 53 9.69 -4.23 21.75
N LYS A 54 8.37 -4.15 21.51
CA LYS A 54 7.82 -4.05 20.17
C LYS A 54 8.19 -2.68 19.63
N THR A 55 9.18 -2.64 18.73
CA THR A 55 9.54 -1.41 18.00
C THR A 55 8.26 -0.82 17.41
N PRO A 56 8.03 0.51 17.51
CA PRO A 56 6.85 1.12 16.92
C PRO A 56 6.82 0.84 15.42
N SER A 57 5.64 0.42 14.93
CA SER A 57 5.41 0.20 13.50
C SER A 57 5.63 1.49 12.73
N ARG A 58 6.44 1.44 11.67
CA ARG A 58 6.70 2.59 10.80
C ARG A 58 5.69 2.64 9.67
N VAL A 59 5.61 3.76 8.96
CA VAL A 59 4.77 3.96 7.78
C VAL A 59 5.63 4.05 6.52
N ALA A 60 5.41 3.15 5.57
CA ALA A 60 6.10 3.10 4.29
C ALA A 60 5.28 3.78 3.18
N MET A 61 5.86 4.74 2.45
CA MET A 61 5.28 5.26 1.21
C MET A 61 5.69 4.41 0.03
N ILE A 62 4.71 3.90 -0.72
CA ILE A 62 4.96 3.14 -1.95
C ILE A 62 4.82 4.09 -3.14
N SER A 63 5.83 4.13 -4.02
CA SER A 63 5.79 4.96 -5.21
C SER A 63 6.62 4.37 -6.36
N GLY A 64 6.26 4.70 -7.60
CA GLY A 64 6.78 4.02 -8.79
C GLY A 64 6.06 4.41 -10.08
N HIS A 65 6.38 3.70 -11.16
CA HIS A 65 5.88 4.01 -12.50
C HIS A 65 4.46 3.46 -12.74
N MET A 66 3.69 4.16 -13.58
CA MET A 66 2.34 3.75 -13.97
C MET A 66 2.33 2.60 -15.00
N ASP A 67 3.39 2.51 -15.78
CA ASP A 67 3.60 1.53 -16.87
C ASP A 67 4.61 0.44 -16.44
N LEU A 68 4.56 0.06 -15.16
CA LEU A 68 5.43 -0.97 -14.60
C LEU A 68 4.93 -2.36 -14.99
N SER A 69 5.79 -3.17 -15.61
CA SER A 69 5.49 -4.59 -15.87
C SER A 69 5.51 -5.41 -14.58
N ALA A 70 4.90 -6.59 -14.59
CA ALA A 70 4.92 -7.51 -13.44
C ALA A 70 6.35 -7.96 -13.09
N GLU A 71 7.21 -8.15 -14.08
CA GLU A 71 8.62 -8.52 -13.86
C GLU A 71 9.41 -7.38 -13.21
N GLU A 72 9.23 -6.14 -13.67
CA GLU A 72 9.84 -4.97 -13.04
C GLU A 72 9.30 -4.76 -11.62
N PHE A 73 8.00 -4.98 -11.41
CA PHE A 73 7.41 -4.93 -10.08
C PHE A 73 8.03 -5.97 -9.16
N ALA A 74 8.13 -7.22 -9.60
CA ALA A 74 8.74 -8.29 -8.81
C ALA A 74 10.19 -7.97 -8.42
N ARG A 75 10.99 -7.51 -9.38
CA ARG A 75 12.39 -7.13 -9.17
C ARG A 75 12.55 -5.96 -8.22
N GLY A 76 11.71 -4.93 -8.35
CA GLY A 76 11.85 -3.68 -7.60
C GLY A 76 11.18 -3.66 -6.24
N TYR A 77 10.10 -4.44 -6.04
CA TYR A 77 9.18 -4.24 -4.92
C TYR A 77 8.96 -5.47 -4.05
N HIS A 78 9.11 -6.72 -4.54
CA HIS A 78 8.76 -7.89 -3.71
C HIS A 78 9.57 -7.96 -2.41
N ALA A 79 10.90 -7.90 -2.49
CA ALA A 79 11.76 -7.98 -1.32
C ALA A 79 11.48 -6.86 -0.29
N PRO A 80 11.49 -5.56 -0.66
CA PRO A 80 11.24 -4.50 0.32
C PRO A 80 9.80 -4.51 0.88
N LEU A 81 8.81 -4.96 0.09
CA LEU A 81 7.44 -5.15 0.59
C LEU A 81 7.37 -6.32 1.57
N ASP A 82 7.96 -7.47 1.26
CA ASP A 82 7.99 -8.63 2.16
C ASP A 82 8.67 -8.25 3.49
N ASP A 83 9.78 -7.52 3.44
CA ASP A 83 10.48 -7.04 4.63
C ASP A 83 9.61 -6.09 5.49
N ALA A 84 8.88 -5.16 4.85
CA ALA A 84 7.98 -4.23 5.54
C ALA A 84 6.76 -4.94 6.14
N ILE A 85 6.18 -5.90 5.41
CA ILE A 85 5.08 -6.75 5.89
C ILE A 85 5.55 -7.54 7.11
N ALA A 86 6.73 -8.16 7.05
CA ALA A 86 7.30 -8.95 8.15
C ALA A 86 7.57 -8.12 9.41
N ARG A 87 7.93 -6.84 9.28
CA ARG A 87 8.08 -5.91 10.41
C ARG A 87 6.75 -5.45 11.00
N GLY A 88 5.63 -5.66 10.30
CA GLY A 88 4.32 -5.14 10.72
C GLY A 88 4.16 -3.65 10.45
N ASP A 89 4.87 -3.09 9.46
CA ASP A 89 4.77 -1.68 9.10
C ASP A 89 3.39 -1.35 8.49
N SER A 90 2.99 -0.09 8.55
CA SER A 90 1.83 0.46 7.83
C SER A 90 2.26 1.01 6.47
N PHE A 91 1.30 1.21 5.55
CA PHE A 91 1.59 1.59 4.18
C PHE A 91 0.72 2.77 3.73
N VAL A 92 1.31 3.68 2.97
CA VAL A 92 0.59 4.72 2.22
C VAL A 92 0.91 4.60 0.74
N LEU A 93 -0.12 4.69 -0.11
CA LEU A 93 0.05 4.66 -1.57
C LEU A 93 -1.08 5.42 -2.28
N GLY A 94 -0.89 5.67 -3.57
CA GLY A 94 -1.90 6.31 -4.41
C GLY A 94 -2.96 5.35 -4.93
N ASP A 95 -3.91 5.89 -5.69
CA ASP A 95 -4.95 5.13 -6.40
C ASP A 95 -4.68 5.01 -7.93
N ALA A 96 -3.42 5.15 -8.36
CA ALA A 96 -3.07 5.07 -9.77
C ALA A 96 -2.94 3.61 -10.26
N LYS A 97 -2.81 3.44 -11.57
CA LYS A 97 -2.39 2.16 -12.17
C LYS A 97 -0.89 1.93 -11.97
N GLY A 98 -0.43 0.72 -12.27
CA GLY A 98 0.99 0.38 -12.22
C GLY A 98 1.38 -0.06 -10.82
N VAL A 99 2.36 0.62 -10.22
CA VAL A 99 2.89 0.25 -8.89
C VAL A 99 1.84 0.25 -7.79
N ASP A 100 0.95 1.26 -7.75
CA ASP A 100 -0.03 1.44 -6.66
C ASP A 100 -1.00 0.25 -6.63
N GLU A 101 -1.55 -0.07 -7.80
CA GLU A 101 -2.45 -1.22 -8.00
C GLU A 101 -1.77 -2.56 -7.72
N GLN A 102 -0.55 -2.76 -8.26
CA GLN A 102 0.21 -4.00 -8.06
C GLN A 102 0.63 -4.19 -6.61
N ALA A 103 1.08 -3.15 -5.93
CA ALA A 103 1.49 -3.21 -4.53
C ALA A 103 0.30 -3.48 -3.59
N LEU A 104 -0.83 -2.79 -3.81
CA LEU A 104 -2.03 -3.06 -3.02
C LEU A 104 -2.45 -4.52 -3.14
N ALA A 105 -2.56 -5.02 -4.36
CA ALA A 105 -2.93 -6.41 -4.56
C ALA A 105 -1.86 -7.35 -3.96
N TYR A 106 -0.56 -7.01 -4.07
CA TYR A 106 0.56 -7.82 -3.55
C TYR A 106 0.42 -8.01 -2.04
N MET A 107 0.25 -6.90 -1.32
CA MET A 107 0.11 -6.91 0.14
C MET A 107 -1.12 -7.70 0.58
N LEU A 108 -2.28 -7.49 -0.06
CA LEU A 108 -3.52 -8.19 0.30
C LEU A 108 -3.45 -9.70 0.05
N ALA A 109 -2.75 -10.14 -1.01
CA ALA A 109 -2.56 -11.56 -1.29
C ALA A 109 -1.54 -12.20 -0.35
N ARG A 110 -0.53 -11.44 0.09
CA ARG A 110 0.55 -11.93 0.96
C ARG A 110 0.11 -12.05 2.41
N ASP A 111 -0.70 -11.09 2.87
CA ASP A 111 -1.23 -10.99 4.21
C ASP A 111 -2.57 -10.26 4.18
N ALA A 112 -3.68 -11.01 4.33
CA ALA A 112 -5.02 -10.42 4.35
C ALA A 112 -5.22 -9.41 5.49
N SER A 113 -4.46 -9.53 6.59
CA SER A 113 -4.51 -8.57 7.70
C SER A 113 -3.82 -7.25 7.38
N ALA A 114 -3.03 -7.18 6.30
CA ALA A 114 -2.40 -5.96 5.85
C ALA A 114 -3.43 -4.89 5.43
N ALA A 115 -4.65 -5.27 5.04
CA ALA A 115 -5.69 -4.34 4.63
C ALA A 115 -5.91 -3.21 5.65
N GLY A 116 -6.01 -3.53 6.94
CA GLY A 116 -6.20 -2.54 8.01
C GLY A 116 -5.00 -1.62 8.23
N ARG A 117 -3.83 -1.97 7.69
CA ARG A 117 -2.57 -1.20 7.79
C ARG A 117 -2.27 -0.36 6.54
N VAL A 118 -3.16 -0.40 5.54
CA VAL A 118 -2.97 0.31 4.26
C VAL A 118 -3.89 1.52 4.19
N THR A 119 -3.31 2.68 3.89
CA THR A 119 -4.02 3.92 3.60
C THR A 119 -3.80 4.32 2.14
N VAL A 120 -4.89 4.43 1.39
CA VAL A 120 -4.87 4.83 -0.03
C VAL A 120 -5.32 6.27 -0.19
N TYR A 121 -4.44 7.11 -0.74
CA TYR A 121 -4.76 8.48 -1.09
C TYR A 121 -5.44 8.51 -2.47
N ALA A 122 -6.75 8.62 -2.47
CA ALA A 122 -7.57 8.59 -3.67
C ALA A 122 -7.65 9.97 -4.33
N SER A 123 -7.38 10.03 -5.64
CA SER A 123 -7.51 11.25 -6.44
C SER A 123 -8.93 11.44 -6.96
N ARG A 124 -9.73 10.37 -7.03
CA ARG A 124 -11.08 10.37 -7.60
C ARG A 124 -12.10 9.73 -6.64
N PRO A 125 -13.25 10.38 -6.38
CA PRO A 125 -14.31 9.81 -5.55
C PRO A 125 -14.81 8.44 -6.03
N ALA A 126 -14.83 8.22 -7.35
CA ALA A 126 -15.29 6.96 -7.95
C ALA A 126 -14.48 5.72 -7.53
N ASN A 127 -13.26 5.90 -7.03
CA ASN A 127 -12.41 4.80 -6.56
C ASN A 127 -12.68 4.42 -5.10
N VAL A 128 -13.29 5.30 -4.30
CA VAL A 128 -13.41 5.16 -2.83
C VAL A 128 -14.17 3.89 -2.46
N ALA A 129 -15.41 3.72 -2.94
CA ALA A 129 -16.23 2.56 -2.62
C ALA A 129 -15.62 1.21 -3.09
N ARG A 130 -14.75 1.22 -4.09
CA ARG A 130 -14.01 0.02 -4.50
C ARG A 130 -12.90 -0.30 -3.50
N LEU A 131 -12.15 0.71 -3.08
CA LEU A 131 -11.03 0.57 -2.15
C LEU A 131 -11.52 0.19 -0.75
N GLU A 132 -12.56 0.83 -0.24
CA GLU A 132 -13.14 0.50 1.07
C GLU A 132 -13.62 -0.95 1.16
N ARG A 133 -14.16 -1.50 0.07
CA ARG A 133 -14.53 -2.94 0.00
C ARG A 133 -13.36 -3.90 0.11
N LEU A 134 -12.13 -3.43 -0.11
CA LEU A 134 -10.91 -4.20 0.12
C LEU A 134 -10.44 -4.12 1.59
N GLY A 135 -11.15 -3.39 2.46
CA GLY A 135 -10.80 -3.23 3.87
C GLY A 135 -9.64 -2.26 4.12
N VAL A 136 -9.25 -1.46 3.13
CA VAL A 136 -8.21 -0.42 3.29
C VAL A 136 -8.80 0.91 3.74
N GLN A 137 -7.99 1.71 4.41
CA GLN A 137 -8.34 3.09 4.74
C GLN A 137 -8.21 3.96 3.49
N VAL A 138 -9.15 4.89 3.26
CA VAL A 138 -9.14 5.74 2.07
C VAL A 138 -9.17 7.20 2.48
N VAL A 139 -8.30 7.99 1.87
CA VAL A 139 -8.18 9.43 2.11
C VAL A 139 -8.41 10.15 0.78
N LEU A 140 -9.52 10.88 0.64
CA LEU A 140 -9.84 11.60 -0.58
C LEU A 140 -9.11 12.95 -0.63
N VAL A 141 -8.17 13.09 -1.56
CA VAL A 141 -7.28 14.27 -1.64
C VAL A 141 -8.06 15.57 -1.86
N SER A 142 -9.19 15.52 -2.58
CA SER A 142 -10.02 16.71 -2.82
C SER A 142 -10.64 17.28 -1.54
N GLU A 143 -10.85 16.46 -0.51
CA GLU A 143 -11.41 16.90 0.79
C GLU A 143 -10.36 17.54 1.68
N LEU A 144 -9.09 17.22 1.46
CA LEU A 144 -7.94 17.77 2.18
C LEU A 144 -7.48 19.13 1.64
N ARG A 145 -8.15 19.63 0.60
CA ARG A 145 -7.89 20.97 0.08
C ARG A 145 -8.21 21.96 1.18
N GLN A 146 -7.17 22.44 1.87
CA GLN A 146 -7.35 23.46 2.89
C GLN A 146 -8.10 24.66 2.28
N PRO A 147 -9.14 25.18 2.96
CA PRO A 147 -9.84 26.39 2.52
C PRO A 147 -8.98 27.67 2.61
N SER A 148 -7.67 27.57 2.88
CA SER A 148 -6.74 28.67 3.13
C SER A 148 -6.28 29.44 1.87
N ALA A 149 -7.10 29.45 0.82
CA ALA A 149 -7.03 30.48 -0.20
C ALA A 149 -8.42 31.10 -0.39
N THR A 150 -8.88 31.80 0.65
CA THR A 150 -9.69 33.00 0.48
C THR A 150 -8.89 34.01 -0.35
N SER A 151 -8.90 33.84 -1.66
CA SER A 151 -8.56 34.88 -2.62
C SER A 151 -9.59 34.84 -3.74
N SER A 152 -10.71 35.49 -3.44
CA SER A 152 -11.29 36.53 -4.30
C SER A 152 -10.54 36.77 -5.61
N SER A 153 -10.79 35.95 -6.61
CA SER A 153 -10.70 36.39 -8.00
C SER A 153 -11.69 35.58 -8.81
N SER A 154 -12.85 36.18 -8.98
CA SER A 154 -13.89 35.85 -9.93
C SER A 154 -13.33 35.87 -11.36
N SER A 155 -12.51 34.90 -11.74
CA SER A 155 -12.22 34.61 -13.14
C SER A 155 -13.24 33.58 -13.62
N ARG A 156 -14.47 34.06 -13.88
CA ARG A 156 -15.41 33.35 -14.73
C ARG A 156 -14.74 33.15 -16.09
N GLY A 157 -14.46 31.90 -16.45
CA GLY A 157 -14.25 31.51 -17.84
C GLY A 157 -12.80 31.27 -18.28
N ARG A 158 -12.13 30.23 -17.76
CA ARG A 158 -11.23 29.41 -18.60
C ARG A 158 -11.48 27.94 -18.31
N LYS A 159 -12.12 27.26 -19.28
CA LYS A 159 -12.28 25.80 -19.33
C LYS A 159 -10.95 25.11 -19.02
N GLY A 160 -10.94 24.28 -17.97
CA GLY A 160 -10.12 23.07 -17.82
C GLY A 160 -8.69 23.12 -18.39
N GLY A 161 -7.86 24.05 -17.93
CA GLY A 161 -6.44 24.08 -18.28
C GLY A 161 -5.73 22.81 -17.80
N ARG A 162 -4.89 22.21 -18.66
CA ARG A 162 -4.13 20.96 -18.47
C ARG A 162 -3.24 20.89 -17.19
N GLY A 163 -3.26 21.92 -16.33
CA GLY A 163 -2.51 22.00 -15.08
C GLY A 163 -3.24 21.44 -13.85
N ALA A 164 -4.58 21.45 -13.82
CA ALA A 164 -5.34 21.09 -12.61
C ALA A 164 -5.12 19.63 -12.18
N GLY A 165 -5.09 18.69 -13.13
CA GLY A 165 -4.83 17.28 -12.84
C GLY A 165 -3.40 17.03 -12.31
N ARG A 166 -2.40 17.72 -12.88
CA ARG A 166 -1.01 17.61 -12.43
C ARG A 166 -0.85 18.12 -10.99
N GLN A 167 -1.55 19.19 -10.64
CA GLN A 167 -1.49 19.76 -9.30
C GLN A 167 -2.05 18.81 -8.24
N ILE A 168 -3.16 18.10 -8.54
CA ILE A 168 -3.74 17.11 -7.62
C ILE A 168 -2.76 15.96 -7.35
N HIS A 169 -2.11 15.42 -8.39
CA HIS A 169 -1.15 14.33 -8.21
C HIS A 169 0.08 14.76 -7.39
N LEU A 170 0.61 15.96 -7.63
CA LEU A 170 1.74 16.49 -6.86
C LEU A 170 1.37 16.75 -5.40
N GLN A 171 0.17 17.28 -5.14
CA GLN A 171 -0.32 17.50 -3.79
C GLN A 171 -0.51 16.17 -3.05
N ARG A 172 -1.18 15.20 -3.69
CA ARG A 172 -1.34 13.84 -3.17
C ARG A 172 0.01 13.25 -2.78
N ASP A 173 0.98 13.29 -3.69
CA ASP A 173 2.28 12.69 -3.46
C ASP A 173 3.07 13.41 -2.34
N ALA A 174 2.92 14.73 -2.20
CA ALA A 174 3.47 15.48 -1.07
C ALA A 174 2.86 15.03 0.25
N MET A 175 1.54 14.88 0.31
CA MET A 175 0.84 14.39 1.51
C MET A 175 1.25 12.97 1.91
N MET A 176 1.40 12.08 0.92
CA MET A 176 1.91 10.72 1.18
C MET A 176 3.33 10.74 1.73
N THR A 177 4.19 11.64 1.22
CA THR A 177 5.57 11.79 1.71
C THR A 177 5.55 12.27 3.16
N GLU A 178 4.72 13.26 3.47
CA GLU A 178 4.59 13.81 4.82
C GLU A 178 4.02 12.80 5.83
N ALA A 179 3.06 11.96 5.41
CA ALA A 179 2.39 10.98 6.25
C ALA A 179 3.20 9.68 6.48
N SER A 180 4.43 9.60 5.98
CA SER A 180 5.24 8.37 6.03
C SER A 180 6.64 8.61 6.58
N ASP A 181 7.25 7.55 7.12
CA ASP A 181 8.58 7.57 7.74
C ASP A 181 9.70 7.22 6.77
N TYR A 182 9.41 6.44 5.73
CA TYR A 182 10.36 6.01 4.71
C TYR A 182 9.66 5.65 3.40
N ASP A 183 10.45 5.47 2.34
CA ASP A 183 9.93 5.19 1.01
C ASP A 183 10.34 3.78 0.53
N ILE A 184 9.37 3.07 -0.06
CA ILE A 184 9.58 1.90 -0.91
C ILE A 184 9.33 2.37 -2.34
N LEU A 185 10.41 2.73 -3.04
CA LEU A 185 10.34 3.27 -4.38
C LEU A 185 11.39 2.71 -5.31
N TRP A 186 11.06 2.67 -6.59
CA TRP A 186 11.98 2.27 -7.65
C TRP A 186 11.89 3.24 -8.83
N VAL A 187 13.05 3.73 -9.25
CA VAL A 187 13.19 4.68 -10.38
C VAL A 187 13.96 3.95 -11.46
N ARG A 188 13.39 3.88 -12.67
CA ARG A 188 14.08 3.36 -13.84
C ARG A 188 15.34 4.17 -14.08
N THR A 189 16.43 3.49 -14.40
CA THR A 189 17.61 4.13 -14.95
C THR A 189 17.27 4.79 -16.29
N GLU A 190 18.09 5.76 -16.70
CA GLU A 190 17.92 6.41 -18.00
C GLU A 190 18.02 5.40 -19.15
N ALA A 191 18.91 4.40 -19.05
CA ALA A 191 19.04 3.34 -20.05
C ALA A 191 17.75 2.49 -20.14
N GLU A 192 17.18 2.08 -19.01
CA GLU A 192 15.89 1.35 -18.98
C GLU A 192 14.77 2.20 -19.58
N ALA A 193 14.71 3.49 -19.23
CA ALA A 193 13.69 4.39 -19.76
C ALA A 193 13.84 4.64 -21.27
N ARG A 194 15.07 4.80 -21.78
CA ARG A 194 15.34 4.92 -23.23
C ARG A 194 14.97 3.64 -23.97
N ALA A 195 15.32 2.48 -23.43
CA ALA A 195 14.97 1.19 -24.03
C ALA A 195 13.45 1.00 -24.12
N LEU A 196 12.69 1.40 -23.08
CA LEU A 196 11.24 1.28 -23.05
C LEU A 196 10.54 2.24 -24.01
N TYR A 197 10.95 3.51 -24.06
CA TYR A 197 10.24 4.54 -24.82
C TYR A 197 10.79 4.77 -26.24
N GLY A 198 11.99 4.27 -26.56
CA GLY A 198 12.65 4.47 -27.84
C GLY A 198 12.72 5.95 -28.24
N ASP A 199 12.31 6.27 -29.47
CA ASP A 199 12.30 7.64 -30.00
C ASP A 199 11.36 8.60 -29.25
N LYS A 200 10.42 8.07 -28.46
CA LYS A 200 9.53 8.87 -27.62
C LYS A 200 10.16 9.23 -26.27
N TYR A 201 11.34 8.69 -25.96
CA TYR A 201 12.06 9.05 -24.74
C TYR A 201 12.35 10.55 -24.72
N ARG A 202 12.07 11.19 -23.59
CA ARG A 202 12.45 12.57 -23.29
C ARG A 202 13.04 12.60 -21.89
N PRO A 203 14.19 13.28 -21.68
CA PRO A 203 14.73 13.45 -20.34
C PRO A 203 13.73 14.23 -19.50
N ARG A 204 13.30 13.62 -18.39
CA ARG A 204 12.33 14.19 -17.46
C ARG A 204 12.56 13.63 -16.06
N VAL A 205 12.30 14.45 -15.05
CA VAL A 205 12.23 14.00 -13.66
C VAL A 205 10.91 13.26 -13.48
N SER A 206 10.98 11.99 -13.07
CA SER A 206 9.77 11.19 -12.83
C SER A 206 9.04 11.62 -11.56
N ALA A 207 7.75 11.31 -11.43
CA ALA A 207 7.01 11.61 -10.20
C ALA A 207 7.62 10.90 -8.98
N THR A 208 8.04 9.64 -9.15
CA THR A 208 8.74 8.86 -8.13
C THR A 208 10.06 9.49 -7.70
N GLU A 209 10.80 10.07 -8.64
CA GLU A 209 12.04 10.78 -8.34
C GLU A 209 11.77 12.09 -7.58
N LEU A 210 10.71 12.83 -7.93
CA LEU A 210 10.28 13.99 -7.15
C LEU A 210 9.94 13.60 -5.69
N ASN A 211 9.35 12.43 -5.46
CA ASN A 211 9.04 11.96 -4.09
C ASN A 211 10.33 11.69 -3.30
N ARG A 212 11.32 11.04 -3.92
CA ARG A 212 12.65 10.84 -3.32
C ARG A 212 13.31 12.18 -2.97
N GLN A 213 13.22 13.17 -3.86
CA GLN A 213 13.76 14.52 -3.61
C GLN A 213 13.04 15.19 -2.42
N ARG A 214 11.70 15.12 -2.35
CA ARG A 214 10.93 15.66 -1.21
C ARG A 214 11.34 15.02 0.12
N ARG A 215 11.52 13.69 0.16
CA ARG A 215 12.00 12.99 1.36
C ARG A 215 13.38 13.50 1.78
N ALA A 216 14.31 13.61 0.83
CA ALA A 216 15.66 14.09 1.11
C ALA A 216 15.65 15.52 1.68
N GLU A 217 14.83 16.40 1.11
CA GLU A 217 14.64 17.77 1.63
C GLU A 217 14.05 17.76 3.05
N MET A 218 13.05 16.92 3.33
CA MET A 218 12.46 16.80 4.66
C MET A 218 13.50 16.35 5.70
N LEU A 219 14.29 15.31 5.37
CA LEU A 219 15.33 14.80 6.26
C LEU A 219 16.43 15.83 6.50
N ALA A 220 16.83 16.59 5.47
CA ALA A 220 17.80 17.67 5.61
C ALA A 220 17.32 18.77 6.58
N ARG A 221 16.04 19.13 6.52
CA ARG A 221 15.44 20.11 7.46
C ARG A 221 15.40 19.59 8.90
N GLN A 222 15.11 18.29 9.09
CA GLN A 222 15.06 17.68 10.42
C GLN A 222 16.47 17.52 11.03
N GLY A 223 17.47 17.17 10.22
CA GLY A 223 18.86 17.01 10.68
C GLY A 223 19.57 18.34 10.97
N GLY A 224 19.24 19.41 10.23
CA GLY A 224 19.87 20.73 10.39
C GLY A 224 19.40 21.53 11.62
N GLY A 225 18.32 21.11 12.30
CA GLY A 225 17.74 21.81 13.45
C GLY A 225 18.26 21.36 14.83
N SER A 226 19.19 20.38 14.89
CA SER A 226 19.68 19.79 16.15
C SER A 226 21.03 20.37 16.60
N SER A 227 21.35 21.60 16.22
CA SER A 227 22.57 22.30 16.64
C SER A 227 22.28 23.75 17.02
N VAL A 228 21.57 23.96 18.14
CA VAL A 228 21.59 25.22 18.90
C VAL A 228 21.51 24.89 20.38
#